data_AF-A0A9P7FYN4-F1
#
_entry.id   AF-A0A9P7FYN4-F1
#
_cell.length_a   1.000
_cell.length_b   1.000
_cell.length_c   1.000
_cell.angle_alpha   90.00
_cell.angle_beta   90.00
_cell.angle_gamma   90.00
#
_symmetry.space_group_name_H-M   'P 1'
#
loop_
_entity.id
_entity.type
_entity.pdbx_description
1 polymer ?
#
loop_
_entity_poly.entity_id
_entity_poly.type
_entity_poly.pdbx_seq_one_letter_code
_entity_poly.pdbx_strand_id
1 'polypeptide(L)'
;MGPPAVEFNEDLSAFHGPTIGSQIIYTSHAISYILSLYPANTSIIIMGHSMGGIVATALLPNPQISAIITMSTPHILPPARFDSRIDKIYNKNRETIASDTTPILSLCGGATDMMVPSESCILPAETNTTTFRRTVFTSALEGAWTGVGHREMVWCHQVRARVARAALELGASRSLFDKRNILDKWLRDGHTLPPVDPRHKQGFTLTNPETYEYVEEAHLKLMRFQGLRTFLLPLPSAQSLAETPLKAVLLVGGGGIIPPISPQKSGSLQGSLYMCATSEVDEGDDPRCVPLEPTLHRLIPNPHPRTKFPAPNEGASEYEGAALFEADIPIDNNSTDGKNWLAVRVEGGDRQGWVVGGLSVREKIIEAPSTYCE
;
A
#
# COMPACT_ATOMS: atom_id res chain seq x y z
N MET A 1 2.54 28.20 -13.78
CA MET A 1 1.57 28.59 -12.74
C MET A 1 1.47 27.44 -11.77
N GLY A 2 1.63 27.67 -10.46
CA GLY A 2 1.36 26.65 -9.45
C GLY A 2 -0.13 26.33 -9.39
N PRO A 3 -0.52 25.19 -8.80
CA PRO A 3 -1.93 24.88 -8.55
C PRO A 3 -2.56 25.98 -7.67
N PRO A 4 -3.84 26.35 -7.88
CA PRO A 4 -4.52 27.28 -7.00
C PRO A 4 -4.56 26.70 -5.58
N ALA A 5 -4.16 27.50 -4.60
CA ALA A 5 -4.16 27.13 -3.18
C ALA A 5 -5.09 28.06 -2.43
N VAL A 6 -5.89 27.50 -1.51
CA VAL A 6 -6.64 28.26 -0.52
C VAL A 6 -5.89 28.12 0.79
N GLU A 7 -5.25 29.20 1.22
CA GLU A 7 -4.57 29.29 2.51
C GLU A 7 -5.48 30.05 3.48
N PHE A 8 -5.74 29.46 4.65
CA PHE A 8 -6.58 30.04 5.68
C PHE A 8 -5.77 30.61 6.85
N ASN A 9 -4.44 30.67 6.72
CA ASN A 9 -3.49 31.26 7.64
C ASN A 9 -3.59 30.72 9.08
N GLU A 10 -4.00 29.45 9.23
CA GLU A 10 -4.31 28.81 10.51
C GLU A 10 -5.27 29.64 11.41
N ASP A 11 -6.03 30.60 10.85
CA ASP A 11 -6.83 31.60 11.58
C ASP A 11 -7.91 30.94 12.42
N LEU A 12 -7.62 30.59 13.67
CA LEU A 12 -8.55 30.10 14.70
C LEU A 12 -9.57 29.03 14.24
N SER A 13 -9.39 28.39 13.08
CA SER A 13 -10.39 27.51 12.46
C SER A 13 -10.60 26.25 13.29
N ALA A 14 -9.58 25.82 14.03
CA ALA A 14 -9.70 24.75 15.01
C ALA A 14 -10.59 25.12 16.22
N PHE A 15 -10.87 26.42 16.43
CA PHE A 15 -11.49 26.94 17.65
C PHE A 15 -12.82 27.70 17.40
N HIS A 16 -13.14 28.08 16.17
CA HIS A 16 -14.29 28.94 15.86
C HIS A 16 -15.12 28.43 14.67
N GLY A 17 -16.32 27.90 14.96
CA GLY A 17 -17.22 27.30 13.97
C GLY A 17 -17.64 28.22 12.80
N PRO A 18 -17.92 29.52 13.01
CA PRO A 18 -18.20 30.47 11.93
C PRO A 18 -17.05 30.64 10.96
N THR A 19 -15.81 30.52 11.44
CA THR A 19 -14.64 30.57 10.57
C THR A 19 -14.64 29.39 9.62
N ILE A 20 -14.82 28.15 10.11
CA ILE A 20 -14.94 26.97 9.24
C ILE A 20 -16.13 27.12 8.28
N GLY A 21 -17.29 27.57 8.76
CA GLY A 21 -18.46 27.82 7.91
C GLY A 21 -18.16 28.78 6.76
N SER A 22 -17.44 29.87 7.05
CA SER A 22 -17.01 30.83 6.04
C SER A 22 -15.98 30.24 5.08
N GLN A 23 -15.06 29.41 5.58
CA GLN A 23 -14.08 28.69 4.75
C GLN A 23 -14.77 27.72 3.78
N ILE A 24 -15.82 27.00 4.22
CA ILE A 24 -16.63 26.12 3.37
C ILE A 24 -17.30 26.91 2.26
N ILE A 25 -17.97 28.03 2.60
CA ILE A 25 -18.64 28.89 1.61
C ILE A 25 -17.64 29.45 0.61
N TYR A 26 -16.52 29.99 1.10
CA TYR A 26 -15.46 30.53 0.27
C TYR A 26 -14.90 29.48 -0.69
N THR A 27 -14.60 28.27 -0.20
CA THR A 27 -14.04 27.19 -1.01
C THR A 27 -15.02 26.71 -2.07
N SER A 28 -16.31 26.63 -1.73
CA SER A 28 -17.38 26.28 -2.69
C SER A 28 -17.44 27.30 -3.85
N HIS A 29 -17.43 28.60 -3.53
CA HIS A 29 -17.40 29.66 -4.53
C HIS A 29 -16.10 29.64 -5.34
N ALA A 30 -14.95 29.39 -4.70
CA ALA A 30 -13.67 29.28 -5.38
C ALA A 30 -13.64 28.11 -6.38
N ILE A 31 -14.17 26.94 -6.00
CA ILE A 31 -14.30 25.78 -6.91
C ILE A 31 -15.19 26.14 -8.11
N SER A 32 -16.32 26.79 -7.85
CA SER A 32 -17.27 27.19 -8.90
C SER A 32 -16.62 28.17 -9.87
N TYR A 33 -15.89 29.15 -9.35
CA TYR A 33 -15.14 30.12 -10.14
C TYR A 33 -14.01 29.44 -10.94
N ILE A 34 -13.19 28.60 -10.31
CA ILE A 34 -12.10 27.88 -10.98
C ILE A 34 -12.67 27.05 -12.12
N LEU A 35 -13.70 26.23 -11.88
CA LEU A 35 -14.30 25.38 -12.90
C LEU A 35 -14.95 26.17 -14.04
N SER A 36 -15.42 27.40 -13.79
CA SER A 36 -15.90 28.29 -14.86
C SER A 36 -14.82 28.67 -15.89
N LEU A 37 -13.53 28.54 -15.52
CA LEU A 37 -12.38 28.80 -16.39
C LEU A 37 -11.94 27.58 -17.23
N TYR A 38 -12.55 26.41 -16.99
CA TYR A 38 -12.22 25.16 -17.68
C TYR A 38 -13.40 24.66 -18.50
N PRO A 39 -13.19 23.71 -19.44
CA PRO A 39 -14.27 23.10 -20.21
C PRO A 39 -15.36 22.50 -19.31
N ALA A 40 -16.59 22.47 -19.84
CA ALA A 40 -17.71 21.81 -19.16
C ALA A 40 -17.37 20.35 -18.81
N ASN A 41 -17.92 19.86 -17.69
CA ASN A 41 -17.65 18.53 -17.13
C ASN A 41 -16.21 18.30 -16.63
N THR A 42 -15.40 19.36 -16.48
CA THR A 42 -14.15 19.26 -15.72
C THR A 42 -14.48 19.01 -14.24
N SER A 43 -13.75 18.06 -13.63
CA SER A 43 -13.83 17.77 -12.20
C SER A 43 -12.50 18.14 -11.52
N ILE A 44 -12.54 18.38 -10.21
CA ILE A 44 -11.40 18.81 -9.41
C ILE A 44 -11.01 17.74 -8.38
N ILE A 45 -9.73 17.67 -8.05
CA ILE A 45 -9.22 16.88 -6.92
C ILE A 45 -8.96 17.87 -5.79
N ILE A 46 -9.44 17.59 -4.58
CA ILE A 46 -9.18 18.44 -3.42
C ILE A 46 -8.11 17.79 -2.54
N MET A 47 -7.09 18.57 -2.21
CA MET A 47 -6.11 18.22 -1.19
C MET A 47 -6.34 19.10 0.04
N GLY A 48 -6.66 18.49 1.18
CA GLY A 48 -6.93 19.20 2.43
C GLY A 48 -5.92 18.85 3.50
N HIS A 49 -5.19 19.84 4.01
CA HIS A 49 -4.30 19.68 5.16
C HIS A 49 -4.99 20.16 6.44
N SER A 50 -4.85 19.41 7.54
CA SER A 50 -5.40 19.79 8.85
C SER A 50 -6.91 20.13 8.76
N MET A 51 -7.34 21.26 9.30
CA MET A 51 -8.74 21.72 9.20
C MET A 51 -9.22 21.94 7.76
N GLY A 52 -8.32 22.14 6.79
CA GLY A 52 -8.67 22.21 5.37
C GLY A 52 -9.27 20.91 4.83
N GLY A 53 -8.93 19.74 5.42
CA GLY A 53 -9.61 18.48 5.07
C GLY A 53 -11.04 18.39 5.62
N ILE A 54 -11.33 19.05 6.74
CA ILE A 54 -12.70 19.16 7.27
C ILE A 54 -13.54 20.04 6.35
N VAL A 55 -12.96 21.14 5.87
CA VAL A 55 -13.58 21.99 4.84
C VAL A 55 -13.80 21.17 3.56
N ALA A 56 -12.79 20.44 3.07
CA ALA A 56 -12.89 19.63 1.85
C ALA A 56 -14.01 18.59 1.92
N THR A 57 -14.13 17.87 3.03
CA THR A 57 -15.17 16.85 3.24
C THR A 57 -16.56 17.45 3.43
N ALA A 58 -16.66 18.65 3.99
CA ALA A 58 -17.94 19.37 4.13
C ALA A 58 -18.51 19.88 2.80
N LEU A 59 -17.72 19.87 1.72
CA LEU A 59 -18.18 20.21 0.36
C LEU A 59 -18.91 19.06 -0.33
N LEU A 60 -18.92 17.85 0.26
CA LEU A 60 -19.65 16.71 -0.28
C LEU A 60 -21.12 16.70 0.17
N PRO A 61 -22.05 16.12 -0.61
CA PRO A 61 -21.86 15.56 -1.95
C PRO A 61 -21.68 16.66 -3.01
N ASN A 62 -20.71 16.50 -3.91
CA ASN A 62 -20.50 17.41 -5.04
C ASN A 62 -19.95 16.66 -6.26
N PRO A 63 -20.71 16.58 -7.38
CA PRO A 63 -20.31 15.80 -8.56
C PRO A 63 -19.08 16.36 -9.29
N GLN A 64 -18.70 17.62 -9.00
CA GLN A 64 -17.50 18.22 -9.55
C GLN A 64 -16.24 17.81 -8.79
N ILE A 65 -16.36 17.21 -7.59
CA ILE A 65 -15.23 16.71 -6.81
C ILE A 65 -14.98 15.26 -7.20
N SER A 66 -13.79 15.00 -7.75
CA SER A 66 -13.42 13.71 -8.31
C SER A 66 -12.79 12.74 -7.31
N ALA A 67 -12.09 13.27 -6.32
CA ALA A 67 -11.41 12.58 -5.22
C ALA A 67 -10.95 13.61 -4.16
N ILE A 68 -10.78 13.16 -2.92
CA ILE A 68 -10.20 13.96 -1.83
C ILE A 68 -9.00 13.23 -1.23
N ILE A 69 -7.86 13.93 -1.12
CA ILE A 69 -6.71 13.48 -0.34
C ILE A 69 -6.58 14.40 0.86
N THR A 70 -6.65 13.84 2.05
CA THR A 70 -6.49 14.58 3.30
C THR A 70 -5.16 14.25 3.96
N MET A 71 -4.59 15.22 4.66
CA MET A 71 -3.24 15.18 5.22
C MET A 71 -3.27 15.74 6.64
N SER A 72 -2.98 14.92 7.65
CA SER A 72 -3.07 15.31 9.07
C SER A 72 -4.43 15.93 9.43
N THR A 73 -5.50 15.47 8.79
CA THR A 73 -6.85 16.01 8.97
C THR A 73 -7.54 15.29 10.12
N PRO A 74 -8.02 15.99 11.15
CA PRO A 74 -8.67 15.38 12.31
C PRO A 74 -10.13 15.00 11.99
N HIS A 75 -10.38 13.95 11.19
CA HIS A 75 -11.73 13.54 10.77
C HIS A 75 -12.70 13.16 11.90
N ILE A 76 -12.22 12.57 12.99
CA ILE A 76 -13.12 12.07 14.05
C ILE A 76 -13.51 13.21 15.00
N LEU A 77 -12.51 13.91 15.54
CA LEU A 77 -12.66 14.90 16.59
C LEU A 77 -11.79 16.12 16.32
N PRO A 78 -12.31 17.35 16.51
CA PRO A 78 -11.48 18.53 16.34
C PRO A 78 -10.39 18.59 17.44
N PRO A 79 -9.23 19.20 17.16
CA PRO A 79 -8.18 19.41 18.17
C PRO A 79 -8.67 20.18 19.40
N ALA A 80 -9.74 20.97 19.23
CA ALA A 80 -10.36 21.73 20.29
C ALA A 80 -11.90 21.76 20.13
N ARG A 81 -12.64 21.42 21.19
CA ARG A 81 -14.12 21.39 21.21
C ARG A 81 -14.70 22.55 22.00
N PHE A 82 -14.57 23.78 21.49
CA PHE A 82 -15.10 24.97 22.17
C PHE A 82 -16.37 25.56 21.54
N ASP A 83 -16.85 25.02 20.41
CA ASP A 83 -18.03 25.55 19.69
C ASP A 83 -18.93 24.42 19.17
N SER A 84 -20.19 24.40 19.61
CA SER A 84 -21.21 23.43 19.16
C SER A 84 -21.45 23.41 17.64
N ARG A 85 -21.09 24.48 16.93
CA ARG A 85 -21.16 24.53 15.46
C ARG A 85 -20.09 23.66 14.81
N ILE A 86 -18.92 23.52 15.43
CA ILE A 86 -17.88 22.61 14.97
C ILE A 86 -18.40 21.17 15.09
N ASP A 87 -19.00 20.81 16.23
CA ASP A 87 -19.59 19.47 16.42
C ASP A 87 -20.65 19.15 15.34
N LYS A 88 -21.50 20.13 14.99
CA LYS A 88 -22.48 19.97 13.91
C LYS A 88 -21.81 19.71 12.55
N ILE A 89 -20.73 20.42 12.22
CA ILE A 89 -19.98 20.20 10.98
C ILE A 89 -19.36 18.79 10.98
N TYR A 90 -18.73 18.38 12.07
CA TYR A 90 -18.11 17.06 12.19
C TYR A 90 -19.13 15.92 12.10
N ASN A 91 -20.27 16.06 12.76
CA ASN A 91 -21.35 15.05 12.68
C ASN A 91 -21.88 14.93 11.25
N LYS A 92 -22.13 16.06 10.58
CA LYS A 92 -22.56 16.06 9.17
C LYS A 92 -21.50 15.43 8.26
N ASN A 93 -20.23 15.81 8.42
CA ASN A 93 -19.14 15.26 7.62
C ASN A 93 -19.04 13.75 7.83
N ARG A 94 -19.21 13.24 9.05
CA ARG A 94 -19.18 11.80 9.35
C ARG A 94 -20.27 11.04 8.58
N GLU A 95 -21.49 11.55 8.57
CA GLU A 95 -22.61 10.98 7.82
C GLU A 95 -22.35 11.00 6.30
N THR A 96 -21.83 12.11 5.78
CA THR A 96 -21.48 12.24 4.37
C THR A 96 -20.31 11.34 3.98
N ILE A 97 -19.24 11.29 4.76
CA ILE A 97 -18.08 10.42 4.52
C ILE A 97 -18.53 8.95 4.54
N ALA A 98 -19.47 8.54 5.38
CA ALA A 98 -19.95 7.16 5.42
C ALA A 98 -20.77 6.75 4.17
N SER A 99 -21.42 7.69 3.49
CA SER A 99 -22.40 7.40 2.43
C SER A 99 -21.99 7.85 1.02
N ASP A 100 -21.18 8.90 0.89
CA ASP A 100 -20.78 9.48 -0.39
C ASP A 100 -19.80 8.57 -1.17
N THR A 101 -19.93 8.51 -2.50
CA THR A 101 -19.11 7.60 -3.33
C THR A 101 -17.77 8.20 -3.77
N THR A 102 -17.54 9.50 -3.54
CA THR A 102 -16.27 10.17 -3.85
C THR A 102 -15.14 9.48 -3.09
N PRO A 103 -14.05 9.04 -3.75
CA PRO A 103 -12.92 8.42 -3.05
C PRO A 103 -12.25 9.40 -2.08
N ILE A 104 -12.01 8.96 -0.84
CA ILE A 104 -11.32 9.75 0.19
C ILE A 104 -10.17 8.92 0.76
N LEU A 105 -8.97 9.48 0.72
CA LEU A 105 -7.79 8.92 1.37
C LEU A 105 -7.25 9.91 2.42
N SER A 106 -6.93 9.41 3.61
CA SER A 106 -6.36 10.18 4.72
C SER A 106 -4.94 9.73 5.00
N LEU A 107 -3.98 10.64 4.88
CA LEU A 107 -2.60 10.47 5.28
C LEU A 107 -2.40 11.03 6.69
N CYS A 108 -1.97 10.18 7.60
CA CYS A 108 -1.78 10.52 9.01
C CYS A 108 -0.30 10.54 9.39
N GLY A 109 0.13 11.57 10.11
CA GLY A 109 1.51 11.71 10.58
C GLY A 109 1.92 10.64 11.61
N GLY A 110 0.96 10.03 12.29
CA GLY A 110 1.20 9.07 13.36
C GLY A 110 1.69 9.76 14.62
N ALA A 111 2.51 9.06 15.42
CA ALA A 111 3.04 9.57 16.68
C ALA A 111 3.93 10.83 16.54
N THR A 112 4.39 11.16 15.32
CA THR A 112 5.18 12.36 15.06
C THR A 112 4.32 13.62 14.88
N ASP A 113 3.03 13.46 14.60
CA ASP A 113 2.07 14.57 14.59
C ASP A 113 1.66 14.91 16.02
N MET A 114 2.27 15.96 16.58
CA MET A 114 1.99 16.41 17.95
C MET A 114 0.78 17.36 18.04
N MET A 115 0.14 17.72 16.92
CA MET A 115 -1.03 18.62 16.91
C MET A 115 -2.34 17.86 16.76
N VAL A 116 -2.35 16.80 15.95
CA VAL A 116 -3.52 15.96 15.70
C VAL A 116 -3.24 14.55 16.22
N PRO A 117 -3.97 14.09 17.26
CA PRO A 117 -3.87 12.72 17.72
C PRO A 117 -4.14 11.72 16.59
N SER A 118 -3.37 10.62 16.56
CA SER A 118 -3.40 9.64 15.47
C SER A 118 -4.79 9.05 15.25
N GLU A 119 -5.52 8.78 16.33
CA GLU A 119 -6.89 8.28 16.32
C GLU A 119 -7.88 9.27 15.72
N SER A 120 -7.62 10.58 15.83
CA SER A 120 -8.50 11.60 15.27
C SER A 120 -8.38 11.73 13.76
N CYS A 121 -7.28 11.24 13.16
CA CYS A 121 -7.01 11.33 11.73
C CYS A 121 -7.67 10.19 10.89
N ILE A 122 -8.26 9.21 11.57
CA ILE A 122 -8.78 7.99 10.95
C ILE A 122 -10.14 8.26 10.28
N LEU A 123 -10.30 7.77 9.04
CA LEU A 123 -11.58 7.70 8.34
C LEU A 123 -12.42 6.51 8.85
N PRO A 124 -13.76 6.61 8.84
CA PRO A 124 -14.61 5.47 9.16
C PRO A 124 -14.34 4.29 8.22
N ALA A 125 -14.44 3.08 8.75
CA ALA A 125 -14.27 1.86 7.98
C ALA A 125 -15.29 1.78 6.83
N GLU A 126 -14.87 1.16 5.73
CA GLU A 126 -15.76 0.92 4.58
C GLU A 126 -16.88 -0.04 4.99
N THR A 127 -18.12 0.45 4.95
CA THR A 127 -19.31 -0.35 5.23
C THR A 127 -19.88 -1.02 3.98
N ASN A 128 -19.59 -0.45 2.79
CA ASN A 128 -20.11 -0.89 1.50
C ASN A 128 -18.99 -0.90 0.44
N THR A 129 -19.11 -1.77 -0.57
CA THR A 129 -18.14 -1.86 -1.68
C THR A 129 -18.15 -0.64 -2.62
N THR A 130 -19.12 0.26 -2.47
CA THR A 130 -19.32 1.45 -3.31
C THR A 130 -18.57 2.68 -2.79
N THR A 131 -18.12 2.70 -1.55
CA THR A 131 -17.29 3.78 -0.99
C THR A 131 -15.81 3.39 -1.06
N PHE A 132 -14.92 4.38 -0.96
CA PHE A 132 -13.48 4.15 -0.81
C PHE A 132 -12.95 5.06 0.29
N ARG A 133 -12.56 4.47 1.42
CA ARG A 133 -12.09 5.15 2.63
C ARG A 133 -10.83 4.46 3.11
N ARG A 134 -9.69 5.08 2.81
CA ARG A 134 -8.38 4.56 3.22
C ARG A 134 -7.71 5.52 4.18
N THR A 135 -7.32 5.00 5.34
CA THR A 135 -6.43 5.71 6.26
C THR A 135 -5.04 5.08 6.14
N VAL A 136 -4.03 5.89 5.89
CA VAL A 136 -2.63 5.45 5.80
C VAL A 136 -1.77 6.30 6.71
N PHE A 137 -1.06 5.65 7.62
CA PHE A 137 -0.05 6.29 8.44
C PHE A 137 1.25 6.41 7.66
N THR A 138 1.89 7.57 7.71
CA THR A 138 3.14 7.85 7.00
C THR A 138 4.29 6.91 7.40
N SER A 139 4.26 6.37 8.62
CA SER A 139 5.18 5.32 9.07
C SER A 139 4.99 3.97 8.37
N ALA A 140 3.81 3.69 7.84
CA ALA A 140 3.49 2.49 7.07
C ALA A 140 3.40 2.76 5.55
N LEU A 141 3.26 4.02 5.14
CA LEU A 141 3.24 4.43 3.74
C LEU A 141 4.48 3.90 3.03
N GLU A 142 4.27 2.98 2.09
CA GLU A 142 5.34 2.37 1.31
C GLU A 142 6.19 3.48 0.66
N GLY A 143 7.52 3.39 0.68
CA GLY A 143 8.45 4.41 0.18
C GLY A 143 8.60 5.69 1.01
N ALA A 144 7.82 5.87 2.08
CA ALA A 144 8.09 6.89 3.09
C ALA A 144 8.65 6.24 4.37
N TRP A 145 7.89 5.31 4.97
CA TRP A 145 8.23 4.58 6.19
C TRP A 145 8.72 5.45 7.36
N THR A 146 8.18 6.67 7.46
CA THR A 146 8.56 7.65 8.48
C THR A 146 7.33 8.28 9.06
N GLY A 147 7.30 8.45 10.39
CA GLY A 147 6.38 9.40 10.98
C GLY A 147 6.70 10.82 10.50
N VAL A 148 5.67 11.57 10.15
CA VAL A 148 5.79 12.94 9.63
C VAL A 148 5.04 13.88 10.56
N GLY A 149 5.68 14.98 10.95
CA GLY A 149 5.07 16.01 11.79
C GLY A 149 3.91 16.73 11.09
N HIS A 150 3.10 17.43 11.88
CA HIS A 150 1.86 18.05 11.40
C HIS A 150 2.08 18.97 10.20
N ARG A 151 3.05 19.88 10.30
CA ARG A 151 3.36 20.88 9.27
C ARG A 151 4.24 20.25 8.19
N GLU A 152 5.12 19.35 8.59
CA GLU A 152 6.01 18.62 7.70
C GLU A 152 5.24 17.78 6.68
N MET A 153 4.00 17.41 6.96
CA MET A 153 3.14 16.64 6.06
C MET A 153 3.05 17.25 4.64
N VAL A 154 3.04 18.58 4.52
CA VAL A 154 2.87 19.25 3.22
C VAL A 154 4.19 19.47 2.46
N TRP A 155 5.34 19.38 3.12
CA TRP A 155 6.65 19.62 2.48
C TRP A 155 7.62 18.45 2.55
N CYS A 156 7.30 17.39 3.29
CA CYS A 156 8.04 16.14 3.30
C CYS A 156 8.15 15.60 1.87
N HIS A 157 9.38 15.46 1.37
CA HIS A 157 9.63 15.07 -0.02
C HIS A 157 8.97 13.74 -0.37
N GLN A 158 9.12 12.72 0.50
CA GLN A 158 8.64 11.36 0.27
C GLN A 158 7.11 11.31 0.16
N VAL A 159 6.41 12.02 1.04
CA VAL A 159 4.94 12.13 1.00
C VAL A 159 4.50 12.94 -0.22
N ARG A 160 5.08 14.14 -0.42
CA ARG A 160 4.69 15.06 -1.49
C ARG A 160 4.88 14.45 -2.88
N ALA A 161 5.98 13.72 -3.11
CA ALA A 161 6.23 13.06 -4.39
C ALA A 161 5.16 12.02 -4.72
N ARG A 162 4.67 11.27 -3.71
CA ARG A 162 3.61 10.28 -3.88
C ARG A 162 2.24 10.91 -4.10
N VAL A 163 1.89 11.91 -3.31
CA VAL A 163 0.64 12.67 -3.48
C VAL A 163 0.58 13.33 -4.85
N ALA A 164 1.68 13.91 -5.34
CA ALA A 164 1.74 14.53 -6.66
C ALA A 164 1.49 13.51 -7.79
N ARG A 165 2.11 12.32 -7.72
CA ARG A 165 1.89 11.26 -8.72
C ARG A 165 0.47 10.72 -8.69
N ALA A 166 -0.08 10.51 -7.50
CA ALA A 166 -1.47 10.13 -7.33
C ALA A 166 -2.40 11.17 -7.97
N ALA A 167 -2.20 12.47 -7.68
CA ALA A 167 -3.02 13.54 -8.22
C ALA A 167 -2.94 13.64 -9.76
N LEU A 168 -1.76 13.46 -10.35
CA LEU A 168 -1.57 13.47 -11.80
C LEU A 168 -2.32 12.31 -12.48
N GLU A 169 -2.18 11.09 -11.98
CA GLU A 169 -2.89 9.92 -12.53
C GLU A 169 -4.41 10.01 -12.30
N LEU A 170 -4.84 10.51 -11.13
CA LEU A 170 -6.25 10.73 -10.82
C LEU A 170 -6.89 11.73 -11.79
N GLY A 171 -6.18 12.80 -12.16
CA GLY A 171 -6.67 13.82 -13.08
C GLY A 171 -6.96 13.29 -14.49
N ALA A 172 -6.28 12.21 -14.90
CA ALA A 172 -6.52 11.53 -16.17
C ALA A 172 -7.66 10.50 -16.09
N SER A 173 -8.07 10.08 -14.89
CA SER A 173 -9.01 8.98 -14.69
C SER A 173 -10.46 9.44 -14.53
N ARG A 174 -11.38 8.73 -15.21
CA ARG A 174 -12.82 8.98 -15.15
C ARG A 174 -13.58 7.92 -14.35
N SER A 175 -13.03 6.70 -14.23
CA SER A 175 -13.67 5.58 -13.55
C SER A 175 -13.38 5.60 -12.05
N LEU A 176 -14.40 5.33 -11.22
CA LEU A 176 -14.19 5.17 -9.78
C LEU A 176 -13.24 4.02 -9.46
N PHE A 177 -13.33 2.91 -10.19
CA PHE A 177 -12.46 1.75 -10.00
C PHE A 177 -10.99 2.11 -10.22
N ASP A 178 -10.69 2.80 -11.32
CA ASP A 178 -9.33 3.22 -11.63
C ASP A 178 -8.78 4.22 -10.59
N LYS A 179 -9.62 5.16 -10.13
CA LYS A 179 -9.23 6.10 -9.07
C LYS A 179 -8.83 5.40 -7.77
N ARG A 180 -9.57 4.36 -7.38
CA ARG A 180 -9.22 3.53 -6.21
C ARG A 180 -7.86 2.85 -6.40
N ASN A 181 -7.66 2.23 -7.56
CA ASN A 181 -6.39 1.58 -7.89
C ASN A 181 -5.22 2.56 -7.91
N ILE A 182 -5.42 3.80 -8.40
CA ILE A 182 -4.40 4.85 -8.39
C ILE A 182 -4.06 5.25 -6.95
N LEU A 183 -5.06 5.47 -6.10
CA LEU A 183 -4.84 5.80 -4.68
C LEU A 183 -4.11 4.66 -3.96
N ASP A 184 -4.55 3.42 -4.13
CA ASP A 184 -3.90 2.24 -3.54
C ASP A 184 -2.52 1.95 -4.16
N LYS A 185 -2.24 2.36 -5.40
CA LYS A 185 -0.91 2.22 -5.99
C LYS A 185 0.08 3.18 -5.33
N TRP A 186 -0.30 4.45 -5.17
CA TRP A 186 0.64 5.50 -4.74
C TRP A 186 0.69 5.71 -3.23
N LEU A 187 -0.43 5.48 -2.54
CA LEU A 187 -0.64 5.84 -1.14
C LEU A 187 -1.07 4.64 -0.29
N ARG A 188 -0.59 3.44 -0.60
CA ARG A 188 -0.78 2.21 0.19
C ARG A 188 0.17 2.09 1.38
N ASP A 189 -0.26 1.30 2.35
CA ASP A 189 0.48 0.89 3.55
C ASP A 189 0.79 -0.62 3.58
N GLY A 190 0.40 -1.35 2.52
CA GLY A 190 0.64 -2.78 2.39
C GLY A 190 -0.30 -3.71 3.16
N HIS A 191 -1.39 -3.19 3.77
CA HIS A 191 -2.37 -4.04 4.47
C HIS A 191 -3.36 -4.74 3.53
N THR A 192 -3.48 -4.27 2.29
CA THR A 192 -4.31 -4.91 1.26
C THR A 192 -3.45 -5.41 0.12
N LEU A 193 -3.83 -6.58 -0.41
CA LEU A 193 -3.16 -7.18 -1.55
C LEU A 193 -3.35 -6.27 -2.79
N PRO A 194 -2.29 -6.05 -3.58
CA PRO A 194 -2.41 -5.31 -4.83
C PRO A 194 -3.26 -6.11 -5.83
N PRO A 195 -3.92 -5.44 -6.79
CA PRO A 195 -4.62 -6.13 -7.87
C PRO A 195 -3.63 -6.98 -8.68
N VAL A 196 -3.92 -8.27 -8.83
CA VAL A 196 -3.07 -9.22 -9.55
C VAL A 196 -3.44 -9.20 -11.03
N ASP A 197 -2.45 -8.94 -11.89
CA ASP A 197 -2.62 -9.08 -13.34
C ASP A 197 -2.77 -10.57 -13.72
N PRO A 198 -3.81 -10.95 -14.51
CA PRO A 198 -4.03 -12.33 -14.94
C PRO A 198 -2.82 -13.03 -15.56
N ARG A 199 -1.88 -12.28 -16.17
CA ARG A 199 -0.64 -12.84 -16.73
C ARG A 199 0.23 -13.52 -15.67
N HIS A 200 0.22 -13.01 -14.44
CA HIS A 200 0.96 -13.61 -13.31
C HIS A 200 0.24 -14.82 -12.69
N LYS A 201 -0.97 -15.17 -13.17
CA LYS A 201 -1.71 -16.36 -12.74
C LYS A 201 -1.49 -17.58 -13.62
N GLN A 202 -0.64 -17.48 -14.65
CA GLN A 202 -0.35 -18.60 -15.53
C GLN A 202 0.71 -19.53 -14.92
N GLY A 203 0.36 -20.81 -14.81
CA GLY A 203 1.31 -21.88 -14.49
C GLY A 203 2.15 -22.28 -15.70
N PHE A 204 3.17 -23.10 -15.48
CA PHE A 204 4.07 -23.61 -16.52
C PHE A 204 4.60 -25.00 -16.15
N THR A 205 5.26 -25.67 -17.09
CA THR A 205 5.93 -26.95 -16.88
C THR A 205 7.43 -26.79 -17.11
N LEU A 206 8.25 -27.41 -16.27
CA LEU A 206 9.71 -27.31 -16.31
C LEU A 206 10.33 -28.31 -17.29
N THR A 207 10.32 -27.97 -18.58
CA THR A 207 10.77 -28.88 -19.65
C THR A 207 12.25 -28.81 -20.01
N ASN A 208 12.95 -27.76 -19.59
CA ASN A 208 14.36 -27.56 -19.91
C ASN A 208 15.22 -27.69 -18.65
N PRO A 209 16.02 -28.76 -18.51
CA PRO A 209 16.90 -28.97 -17.36
C PRO A 209 17.90 -27.84 -17.09
N GLU A 210 18.25 -27.01 -18.09
CA GLU A 210 19.16 -25.88 -17.88
C GLU A 210 18.50 -24.67 -17.19
N THR A 211 17.17 -24.61 -17.17
CA THR A 211 16.41 -23.48 -16.63
C THR A 211 15.96 -23.67 -15.19
N TYR A 212 16.19 -24.85 -14.59
CA TYR A 212 15.87 -25.10 -13.20
C TYR A 212 16.95 -25.91 -12.46
N GLU A 213 16.95 -25.80 -11.15
CA GLU A 213 17.92 -26.42 -10.27
C GLU A 213 17.23 -26.86 -8.97
N TYR A 214 17.53 -28.08 -8.52
CA TYR A 214 17.10 -28.56 -7.21
C TYR A 214 18.07 -28.05 -6.15
N VAL A 215 17.54 -27.40 -5.13
CA VAL A 215 18.32 -26.89 -3.99
C VAL A 215 18.14 -27.85 -2.83
N GLU A 216 19.21 -28.20 -2.11
CA GLU A 216 19.12 -29.11 -0.95
C GLU A 216 18.54 -28.40 0.28
N GLU A 217 18.74 -27.10 0.38
CA GLU A 217 18.30 -26.27 1.49
C GLU A 217 16.88 -25.72 1.28
N ALA A 218 16.11 -25.62 2.37
CA ALA A 218 14.77 -25.01 2.37
C ALA A 218 14.79 -23.46 2.28
N HIS A 219 15.96 -22.87 1.98
CA HIS A 219 16.14 -21.45 1.79
C HIS A 219 17.08 -21.17 0.62
N LEU A 220 16.85 -20.05 -0.04
CA LEU A 220 17.54 -19.60 -1.23
C LEU A 220 18.08 -18.20 -0.97
N LYS A 221 19.35 -17.99 -1.26
CA LYS A 221 19.98 -16.67 -1.22
C LYS A 221 20.78 -16.45 -2.49
N LEU A 222 20.32 -15.52 -3.32
CA LEU A 222 20.98 -15.12 -4.55
C LEU A 222 21.46 -13.68 -4.43
N MET A 223 22.74 -13.48 -4.73
CA MET A 223 23.34 -12.15 -4.80
C MET A 223 23.80 -11.90 -6.24
N ARG A 224 23.52 -10.70 -6.77
CA ARG A 224 24.03 -10.26 -8.08
C ARG A 224 23.62 -11.20 -9.23
N PHE A 225 22.39 -11.72 -9.16
CA PHE A 225 21.84 -12.64 -10.15
C PHE A 225 21.65 -11.96 -11.52
N GLN A 226 21.79 -12.75 -12.58
CA GLN A 226 21.48 -12.37 -13.96
C GLN A 226 21.07 -13.62 -14.75
N GLY A 227 19.95 -13.56 -15.48
CA GLY A 227 19.47 -14.63 -16.33
C GLY A 227 18.04 -15.04 -16.00
N LEU A 228 17.69 -16.29 -16.29
CA LEU A 228 16.41 -16.92 -15.95
C LEU A 228 16.72 -18.26 -15.31
N ARG A 229 16.28 -18.46 -14.07
CA ARG A 229 16.42 -19.76 -13.38
C ARG A 229 15.29 -19.97 -12.39
N THR A 230 14.83 -21.21 -12.28
CA THR A 230 13.84 -21.65 -11.29
C THR A 230 14.52 -22.56 -10.27
N PHE A 231 14.47 -22.19 -9.00
CA PHE A 231 15.06 -22.97 -7.92
C PHE A 231 13.97 -23.75 -7.22
N LEU A 232 14.11 -25.08 -7.18
CA LEU A 232 13.17 -26.00 -6.54
C LEU A 232 13.65 -26.32 -5.12
N LEU A 233 12.97 -25.75 -4.13
CA LEU A 233 13.27 -25.95 -2.71
C LEU A 233 12.43 -27.12 -2.17
N PRO A 234 13.00 -27.98 -1.31
CA PRO A 234 12.31 -29.14 -0.77
C PRO A 234 11.24 -28.68 0.22
N LEU A 235 10.09 -29.36 0.17
CA LEU A 235 9.02 -29.18 1.15
C LEU A 235 9.06 -30.29 2.20
N PRO A 236 8.77 -29.99 3.47
CA PRO A 236 8.52 -31.02 4.48
C PRO A 236 7.30 -31.88 4.11
N SER A 237 7.19 -33.05 4.74
CA SER A 237 6.04 -33.94 4.54
C SER A 237 4.73 -33.25 4.95
N ALA A 238 3.62 -33.68 4.34
CA ALA A 238 2.29 -33.16 4.67
C ALA A 238 1.95 -33.26 6.16
N GLN A 239 2.40 -34.34 6.83
CA GLN A 239 2.25 -34.51 8.28
C GLN A 239 2.99 -33.42 9.07
N SER A 240 4.24 -33.13 8.70
CA SER A 240 5.02 -32.06 9.34
C SER A 240 4.43 -30.67 9.10
N LEU A 241 3.90 -30.41 7.90
CA LEU A 241 3.20 -29.16 7.59
C LEU A 241 1.88 -29.01 8.36
N ALA A 242 1.20 -30.12 8.69
CA ALA A 242 -0.02 -30.10 9.49
C ALA A 242 0.27 -29.79 10.98
N GLU A 243 1.38 -30.27 11.53
CA GLU A 243 1.80 -29.98 12.90
C GLU A 243 2.37 -28.57 13.05
N THR A 244 3.21 -28.16 12.11
CA THR A 244 3.87 -26.86 12.07
C THR A 244 3.62 -26.18 10.73
N PRO A 245 2.54 -25.39 10.59
CA PRO A 245 2.25 -24.70 9.34
C PRO A 245 3.39 -23.75 8.99
N LEU A 246 3.88 -23.87 7.76
CA LEU A 246 4.93 -23.01 7.21
C LEU A 246 4.32 -22.01 6.21
N LYS A 247 5.00 -20.88 6.06
CA LYS A 247 4.73 -19.90 5.00
C LYS A 247 5.88 -19.87 4.01
N ALA A 248 5.54 -19.73 2.75
CA ALA A 248 6.52 -19.39 1.72
C ALA A 248 6.78 -17.88 1.78
N VAL A 249 8.05 -17.48 1.84
CA VAL A 249 8.47 -16.08 1.89
C VAL A 249 9.42 -15.81 0.73
N LEU A 250 9.24 -14.69 0.05
CA LEU A 250 10.13 -14.18 -0.98
C LEU A 250 10.39 -12.69 -0.77
N LEU A 251 11.66 -12.32 -0.78
CA LEU A 251 12.18 -10.98 -0.69
C LEU A 251 13.07 -10.70 -1.89
N VAL A 252 12.81 -9.61 -2.60
CA VAL A 252 13.65 -9.15 -3.71
C VAL A 252 14.03 -7.69 -3.46
N GLY A 253 15.32 -7.41 -3.34
CA GLY A 253 15.85 -6.08 -3.03
C GLY A 253 16.86 -5.58 -4.06
N GLY A 254 17.25 -4.31 -3.92
CA GLY A 254 18.12 -3.62 -4.88
C GLY A 254 17.39 -3.31 -6.19
N GLY A 255 16.26 -2.59 -6.11
CA GLY A 255 15.39 -2.32 -7.27
C GLY A 255 14.58 -3.53 -7.74
N GLY A 256 14.60 -4.63 -6.99
CA GLY A 256 13.92 -5.88 -7.34
C GLY A 256 12.39 -5.77 -7.40
N ILE A 257 11.78 -6.62 -8.20
CA ILE A 257 10.35 -6.63 -8.48
C ILE A 257 9.76 -7.98 -8.03
N ILE A 258 8.63 -7.94 -7.34
CA ILE A 258 7.72 -9.10 -7.25
C ILE A 258 6.39 -8.61 -7.80
N PRO A 259 6.08 -8.84 -9.09
CA PRO A 259 4.96 -8.15 -9.75
C PRO A 259 3.63 -8.35 -9.02
N PRO A 260 2.83 -7.28 -8.81
CA PRO A 260 3.02 -5.93 -9.34
C PRO A 260 3.84 -4.99 -8.42
N ILE A 261 4.33 -5.45 -7.28
CA ILE A 261 5.06 -4.63 -6.31
C ILE A 261 6.51 -4.42 -6.75
N SER A 262 6.93 -3.16 -6.75
CA SER A 262 8.30 -2.75 -7.01
C SER A 262 8.62 -1.41 -6.36
N PRO A 263 9.90 -1.12 -6.07
CA PRO A 263 10.35 0.24 -5.85
C PRO A 263 10.01 1.12 -7.06
N GLN A 264 9.85 2.41 -6.82
CA GLN A 264 9.50 3.37 -7.87
C GLN A 264 10.55 3.41 -8.99
N LYS A 265 11.83 3.38 -8.61
CA LYS A 265 12.93 3.12 -9.52
C LYS A 265 13.28 1.64 -9.42
N SER A 266 12.68 0.83 -10.29
CA SER A 266 12.94 -0.60 -10.35
C SER A 266 14.07 -0.94 -11.32
N GLY A 267 14.74 -2.05 -11.05
CA GLY A 267 15.68 -2.71 -11.95
C GLY A 267 14.98 -3.75 -12.83
N SER A 268 15.75 -4.67 -13.39
CA SER A 268 15.22 -5.77 -14.21
C SER A 268 15.04 -7.09 -13.45
N LEU A 269 15.50 -7.18 -12.20
CA LEU A 269 15.43 -8.41 -11.39
C LEU A 269 14.00 -8.65 -10.90
N GLN A 270 13.42 -9.78 -11.29
CA GLN A 270 12.08 -10.19 -10.87
C GLN A 270 12.11 -11.54 -10.14
N GLY A 271 11.31 -11.66 -9.09
CA GLY A 271 11.08 -12.90 -8.36
C GLY A 271 9.61 -13.26 -8.32
N SER A 272 9.32 -14.55 -8.36
CA SER A 272 7.95 -15.09 -8.31
C SER A 272 7.94 -16.47 -7.64
N LEU A 273 6.86 -16.80 -6.94
CA LEU A 273 6.69 -18.05 -6.22
C LEU A 273 5.63 -18.95 -6.86
N TYR A 274 5.97 -20.23 -6.98
CA TYR A 274 5.10 -21.27 -7.52
C TYR A 274 5.16 -22.53 -6.64
N MET A 275 4.10 -23.31 -6.65
CA MET A 275 4.10 -24.70 -6.20
C MET A 275 4.31 -25.60 -7.40
N CYS A 276 5.33 -26.46 -7.35
CA CYS A 276 5.60 -27.43 -8.40
C CYS A 276 5.43 -28.85 -7.89
N ALA A 277 4.85 -29.72 -8.71
CA ALA A 277 4.63 -31.13 -8.39
C ALA A 277 4.92 -32.00 -9.61
N THR A 278 5.37 -33.23 -9.36
CA THR A 278 5.50 -34.29 -10.38
C THR A 278 4.50 -35.41 -10.07
N SER A 279 3.86 -35.97 -11.10
CA SER A 279 3.03 -37.17 -10.94
C SER A 279 3.92 -38.42 -10.92
N GLU A 280 3.69 -39.37 -10.00
CA GLU A 280 4.45 -40.63 -9.97
C GLU A 280 4.09 -41.59 -11.11
N VAL A 281 2.99 -41.36 -11.83
CA VAL A 281 2.49 -42.31 -12.83
C VAL A 281 3.47 -42.47 -14.01
N ASP A 282 4.35 -41.49 -14.23
CA ASP A 282 5.40 -41.53 -15.25
C ASP A 282 6.75 -41.08 -14.65
N GLU A 283 7.64 -42.03 -14.36
CA GLU A 283 9.06 -41.77 -14.05
C GLU A 283 9.69 -41.04 -15.25
N GLY A 284 9.75 -39.70 -15.18
CA GLY A 284 10.29 -38.85 -16.24
C GLY A 284 9.42 -37.64 -16.62
N ASP A 285 8.27 -37.43 -15.97
CA ASP A 285 7.42 -36.27 -16.26
C ASP A 285 7.98 -34.97 -15.64
N ASP A 286 7.92 -33.89 -16.42
CA ASP A 286 8.46 -32.58 -16.06
C ASP A 286 7.62 -31.93 -14.95
N PRO A 287 8.22 -31.31 -13.91
CA PRO A 287 7.46 -30.70 -12.82
C PRO A 287 6.50 -29.61 -13.32
N ARG A 288 5.23 -29.71 -12.93
CA ARG A 288 4.19 -28.73 -13.25
C ARG A 288 4.04 -27.72 -12.12
N CYS A 289 4.16 -26.44 -12.47
CA CYS A 289 4.21 -25.31 -11.54
C CYS A 289 2.95 -24.44 -11.64
N VAL A 290 2.34 -24.13 -10.48
CA VAL A 290 1.16 -23.27 -10.34
C VAL A 290 1.52 -22.09 -9.42
N PRO A 291 1.15 -20.84 -9.77
CA PRO A 291 1.51 -19.68 -8.97
C PRO A 291 0.85 -19.72 -7.59
N LEU A 292 1.59 -19.27 -6.57
CA LEU A 292 1.06 -19.09 -5.23
C LEU A 292 0.28 -17.78 -5.13
N GLU A 293 -0.84 -17.81 -4.41
CA GLU A 293 -1.61 -16.60 -4.08
C GLU A 293 -1.06 -15.99 -2.79
N PRO A 294 -0.73 -14.68 -2.76
CA PRO A 294 -0.14 -14.06 -1.59
C PRO A 294 -1.14 -13.90 -0.45
N THR A 295 -0.66 -14.06 0.78
CA THR A 295 -1.29 -13.57 2.01
C THR A 295 -0.76 -12.20 2.41
N LEU A 296 0.47 -11.85 2.00
CA LEU A 296 1.07 -10.54 2.16
C LEU A 296 1.86 -10.18 0.90
N HIS A 297 1.67 -8.98 0.37
CA HIS A 297 2.43 -8.51 -0.79
C HIS A 297 2.59 -6.99 -0.72
N ARG A 298 3.80 -6.54 -0.34
CA ARG A 298 4.08 -5.13 -0.05
C ARG A 298 5.54 -4.77 -0.22
N LEU A 299 5.82 -3.48 -0.29
CA LEU A 299 7.19 -2.97 -0.21
C LEU A 299 7.57 -2.72 1.25
N ILE A 300 8.69 -3.29 1.69
CA ILE A 300 9.24 -3.06 3.03
C ILE A 300 10.50 -2.19 2.95
N PRO A 301 10.83 -1.40 3.98
CA PRO A 301 12.08 -0.66 4.00
C PRO A 301 13.27 -1.62 3.96
N ASN A 302 14.30 -1.27 3.19
CA ASN A 302 15.52 -2.04 3.07
C ASN A 302 16.72 -1.20 3.52
N PRO A 303 16.94 -1.04 4.85
CA PRO A 303 18.00 -0.21 5.37
C PRO A 303 19.38 -0.81 5.08
N HIS A 304 20.35 0.04 4.75
CA HIS A 304 21.73 -0.41 4.66
C HIS A 304 22.23 -0.84 6.06
N PRO A 305 22.96 -1.95 6.18
CA PRO A 305 23.49 -2.37 7.47
C PRO A 305 24.34 -1.27 8.11
N ARG A 306 24.12 -1.01 9.40
CA ARG A 306 24.85 -0.01 10.22
C ARG A 306 24.57 1.45 9.89
N THR A 307 23.61 1.77 9.02
CA THR A 307 23.15 3.15 8.81
C THR A 307 21.83 3.39 9.54
N LYS A 308 21.55 4.65 9.87
CA LYS A 308 20.20 5.04 10.29
C LYS A 308 19.25 4.90 9.10
N PHE A 309 18.00 4.56 9.38
CA PHE A 309 16.97 4.50 8.37
C PHE A 309 15.70 5.25 8.82
N PRO A 310 15.14 6.10 7.94
CA PRO A 310 15.78 6.61 6.72
C PRO A 310 17.02 7.45 7.02
N ALA A 311 17.80 7.76 5.98
CA ALA A 311 19.00 8.57 6.12
C ALA A 311 18.63 9.99 6.60
N PRO A 312 19.28 10.52 7.66
CA PRO A 312 19.00 11.87 8.15
C PRO A 312 19.17 12.90 7.04
N ASN A 313 18.22 13.83 6.89
CA ASN A 313 18.15 14.89 5.87
C ASN A 313 17.97 14.42 4.41
N GLU A 314 18.05 13.12 4.13
CA GLU A 314 17.90 12.56 2.77
C GLU A 314 16.57 11.81 2.61
N GLY A 315 16.06 11.19 3.69
CA GLY A 315 14.85 10.38 3.65
C GLY A 315 15.11 8.99 3.06
N ALA A 316 14.05 8.36 2.54
CA ALA A 316 14.13 7.13 1.76
C ALA A 316 14.12 7.45 0.25
N SER A 317 14.98 6.77 -0.50
CA SER A 317 15.09 6.91 -1.95
C SER A 317 13.98 6.13 -2.69
N GLU A 318 13.67 6.55 -3.92
CA GLU A 318 12.73 5.86 -4.81
C GLU A 318 13.21 4.48 -5.29
N TYR A 319 14.51 4.19 -5.13
CA TYR A 319 15.13 2.88 -5.37
C TYR A 319 15.14 1.99 -4.12
N GLU A 320 14.93 2.60 -2.94
CA GLU A 320 14.98 1.88 -1.67
C GLU A 320 13.67 1.16 -1.39
N GLY A 321 13.81 -0.06 -0.86
CA GLY A 321 12.72 -0.96 -0.58
C GLY A 321 13.04 -2.37 -1.09
N ALA A 322 12.54 -3.36 -0.37
CA ALA A 322 12.50 -4.75 -0.84
C ALA A 322 11.04 -5.14 -1.04
N ALA A 323 10.74 -5.76 -2.19
CA ALA A 323 9.43 -6.36 -2.40
C ALA A 323 9.35 -7.62 -1.54
N LEU A 324 8.32 -7.71 -0.69
CA LEU A 324 8.03 -8.85 0.16
C LEU A 324 6.76 -9.52 -0.34
N PHE A 325 6.82 -10.84 -0.46
CA PHE A 325 5.71 -11.71 -0.77
C PHE A 325 5.67 -12.86 0.22
N GLU A 326 4.53 -13.07 0.87
CA GLU A 326 4.28 -14.25 1.69
C GLU A 326 3.05 -14.99 1.18
N ALA A 327 3.08 -16.32 1.17
CA ALA A 327 1.94 -17.16 0.85
C ALA A 327 1.83 -18.34 1.81
N ASP A 328 0.60 -18.76 2.07
CA ASP A 328 0.35 -20.03 2.75
C ASP A 328 0.65 -21.19 1.79
N ILE A 329 1.22 -22.26 2.32
CA ILE A 329 1.54 -23.46 1.54
C ILE A 329 0.31 -24.36 1.54
N PRO A 330 -0.25 -24.71 0.38
CA PRO A 330 -1.40 -25.61 0.32
C PRO A 330 -1.00 -27.00 0.82
N ILE A 331 -1.73 -27.51 1.80
CA ILE A 331 -1.59 -28.89 2.29
C ILE A 331 -2.57 -29.73 1.49
N ASP A 332 -2.06 -30.56 0.57
CA ASP A 332 -2.90 -31.50 -0.15
C ASP A 332 -2.96 -32.84 0.59
N ASN A 333 -4.04 -33.05 1.33
CA ASN A 333 -4.26 -34.30 2.09
C ASN A 333 -4.56 -35.51 1.17
N ASN A 334 -4.84 -35.27 -0.11
CA ASN A 334 -5.16 -36.31 -1.10
C ASN A 334 -4.00 -36.59 -2.08
N SER A 335 -2.85 -35.94 -1.90
CA SER A 335 -1.66 -36.15 -2.72
C SER A 335 -1.14 -37.57 -2.55
N THR A 336 -1.44 -38.44 -3.51
CA THR A 336 -0.76 -39.71 -3.75
C THR A 336 0.71 -39.45 -4.04
N ASP A 337 1.61 -39.82 -3.12
CA ASP A 337 3.10 -40.01 -3.15
C ASP A 337 4.02 -39.12 -4.05
N GLY A 338 3.48 -38.18 -4.82
CA GLY A 338 4.22 -37.28 -5.70
C GLY A 338 5.08 -36.29 -4.92
N LYS A 339 6.26 -36.01 -5.45
CA LYS A 339 7.17 -35.02 -4.88
C LYS A 339 6.68 -33.61 -5.18
N ASN A 340 6.66 -32.78 -4.14
CA ASN A 340 6.24 -31.38 -4.19
C ASN A 340 7.42 -30.47 -3.82
N TRP A 341 7.51 -29.32 -4.48
CA TRP A 341 8.54 -28.32 -4.24
C TRP A 341 7.95 -26.91 -4.19
N LEU A 342 8.59 -26.06 -3.38
CA LEU A 342 8.42 -24.61 -3.48
C LEU A 342 9.39 -24.12 -4.56
N ALA A 343 8.87 -23.54 -5.63
CA ALA A 343 9.68 -23.01 -6.71
C ALA A 343 9.83 -21.49 -6.59
N VAL A 344 11.08 -21.04 -6.54
CA VAL A 344 11.43 -19.62 -6.66
C VAL A 344 11.93 -19.38 -8.07
N ARG A 345 11.10 -18.73 -8.90
CA ARG A 345 11.48 -18.34 -10.25
C ARG A 345 12.08 -16.93 -10.22
N VAL A 346 13.31 -16.82 -10.71
CA VAL A 346 14.06 -15.56 -10.76
C VAL A 346 14.46 -15.27 -12.20
N GLU A 347 14.11 -14.07 -12.66
CA GLU A 347 14.38 -13.66 -14.04
C GLU A 347 14.90 -12.22 -14.16
N GLY A 348 15.64 -11.97 -15.24
CA GLY A 348 16.29 -10.70 -15.50
C GLY A 348 17.54 -10.49 -14.64
N GLY A 349 17.68 -9.31 -14.06
CA GLY A 349 18.80 -8.93 -13.21
C GLY A 349 19.94 -8.20 -13.93
N ASP A 350 20.54 -7.26 -13.21
CA ASP A 350 21.62 -6.37 -13.64
C ASP A 350 22.86 -6.47 -12.72
N ARG A 351 22.92 -7.55 -11.92
CA ARG A 351 23.95 -7.83 -10.91
C ARG A 351 24.00 -6.84 -9.73
N GLN A 352 22.97 -6.01 -9.53
CA GLN A 352 22.86 -5.10 -8.38
C GLN A 352 21.90 -5.63 -7.30
N GLY A 353 20.83 -6.30 -7.71
CA GLY A 353 19.82 -6.83 -6.80
C GLY A 353 20.19 -8.14 -6.10
N TRP A 354 19.32 -8.54 -5.18
CA TRP A 354 19.40 -9.79 -4.43
C TRP A 354 18.01 -10.41 -4.26
N VAL A 355 17.99 -11.73 -4.11
CA VAL A 355 16.78 -12.52 -3.84
C VAL A 355 17.02 -13.37 -2.62
N VAL A 356 16.09 -13.34 -1.67
CA VAL A 356 16.03 -14.28 -0.55
C VAL A 356 14.65 -14.92 -0.57
N GLY A 357 14.58 -16.23 -0.62
CA GLY A 357 13.30 -16.95 -0.61
C GLY A 357 13.40 -18.24 0.17
N GLY A 358 12.28 -18.78 0.63
CA GLY A 358 12.28 -20.06 1.35
C GLY A 358 11.05 -20.25 2.23
N LEU A 359 11.19 -21.19 3.15
CA LEU A 359 10.17 -21.54 4.13
C LEU A 359 10.44 -20.83 5.45
N SER A 360 9.43 -20.20 6.01
CA SER A 360 9.45 -19.63 7.36
C SER A 360 8.36 -20.24 8.21
N VAL A 361 8.62 -20.42 9.50
CA VAL A 361 7.60 -20.89 10.45
C VAL A 361 6.49 -19.85 10.51
N ARG A 362 5.23 -20.28 10.39
CA ARG A 362 4.11 -19.39 10.65
C ARG A 362 4.13 -19.07 12.13
N GLU A 363 4.54 -17.85 12.49
CA GLU A 363 4.35 -17.37 13.85
C GLU A 363 2.86 -17.48 14.18
N LYS A 364 2.52 -18.26 15.20
CA LYS A 364 1.20 -18.15 15.82
C LYS A 364 1.13 -16.74 16.36
N ILE A 365 0.17 -15.95 15.89
CA ILE A 365 -0.22 -14.72 16.59
C ILE A 365 -0.84 -15.20 17.90
N ILE A 366 -0.02 -15.33 18.92
CA ILE A 366 -0.46 -15.58 20.29
C ILE A 366 -0.96 -14.23 20.78
N GLU A 367 -2.26 -14.16 21.02
CA GLU A 367 -3.04 -13.02 21.53
C GLU A 367 -3.59 -12.03 20.49
N ALA A 368 -4.92 -11.89 20.51
CA ALA A 368 -5.58 -10.67 20.08
C ALA A 368 -5.00 -9.50 20.89
N PRO A 369 -4.82 -8.30 20.30
CA PRO A 369 -4.31 -7.15 21.04
C PRO A 369 -5.18 -6.92 22.28
N SER A 370 -4.63 -7.20 23.46
CA SER A 370 -5.20 -6.77 24.72
C SER A 370 -5.02 -5.25 24.81
N THR A 371 -6.11 -4.51 24.89
CA THR A 371 -6.11 -3.07 25.17
C THR A 371 -5.97 -2.76 26.66
N TYR A 372 -5.71 -3.77 27.50
CA TYR A 372 -5.47 -3.59 28.93
C TYR A 372 -3.96 -3.62 29.20
N CYS A 373 -3.43 -2.49 29.64
CA CYS A 373 -2.17 -2.46 30.38
C CYS A 373 -2.46 -2.89 31.82
N GLU A 374 -1.81 -3.96 32.30
CA GLU A 374 -1.66 -4.21 33.74
C GLU A 374 -0.62 -3.28 34.36
#